data_AF-A0A919IUK3-F1
#
_entry.id   AF-A0A919IUK3-F1
#
_cell.length_a   1.000
_cell.length_b   1.000
_cell.length_c   1.000
_cell.angle_alpha   90.00
_cell.angle_beta   90.00
_cell.angle_gamma   90.00
#
_symmetry.space_group_name_H-M   'P 1'
#
loop_
_entity.id
_entity.type
_entity.pdbx_description
1 polymer ?
#
loop_
_entity_poly.entity_id
_entity_poly.type
_entity_poly.pdbx_seq_one_letter_code
_entity_poly.pdbx_strand_id
1 'polypeptide(L)'
;MLHKRTGTVMVAALLLTQQACSSTTPDAAAPASATAHAPAADVTSARPTTPDKPAEPDTGDSAPSPRAPSATPVRSATGSSGDVLGGTRQVVIRPLPSSGSVVAVDGNGRLTTTDGDGGALFVLTPTGGQHLIRTATARAGGEASCMKLTPNGSNPLTIRAAACDAGDSGQLFSIRKQRAKDAAGRSTYTISSGGAYLQVSAQNGLIAEELGDGSTRTTFSFVDNGKATLPQLGD
;
A
#
# COMPACT_ATOMS: atom_id res chain seq x y z
N MET A 1 -41.95 -9.56 -39.74
CA MET A 1 -41.15 -8.84 -40.74
C MET A 1 -39.69 -8.97 -40.38
N LEU A 2 -38.97 -9.72 -41.21
CA LEU A 2 -37.62 -10.23 -41.01
C LEU A 2 -36.60 -9.18 -41.49
N HIS A 3 -35.84 -8.57 -40.59
CA HIS A 3 -34.76 -7.65 -40.97
C HIS A 3 -33.40 -8.32 -40.71
N LYS A 4 -32.92 -9.02 -41.74
CA LYS A 4 -31.50 -9.32 -41.95
C LYS A 4 -30.72 -8.01 -41.97
N ARG A 5 -29.70 -7.86 -41.12
CA ARG A 5 -28.63 -6.88 -41.32
C ARG A 5 -27.31 -7.59 -41.50
N THR A 6 -26.83 -7.47 -42.72
CA THR A 6 -25.62 -8.01 -43.31
C THR A 6 -24.42 -7.15 -42.90
N GLY A 7 -23.33 -7.83 -42.52
CA GLY A 7 -21.90 -7.52 -42.66
C GLY A 7 -21.39 -6.08 -42.62
N THR A 8 -20.25 -5.88 -41.93
CA THR A 8 -18.99 -5.46 -42.57
C THR A 8 -17.84 -5.83 -41.63
N VAL A 9 -16.94 -6.70 -42.11
CA VAL A 9 -15.65 -7.00 -41.47
C VAL A 9 -14.65 -6.00 -42.06
N MET A 10 -14.09 -5.12 -41.23
CA MET A 10 -12.90 -4.35 -41.60
C MET A 10 -11.66 -5.06 -41.04
N VAL A 11 -10.86 -5.60 -41.95
CA VAL A 11 -9.48 -6.03 -41.71
C VAL A 11 -8.61 -4.81 -41.96
N ALA A 12 -7.97 -4.27 -40.92
CA ALA A 12 -6.89 -3.31 -41.04
C ALA A 12 -5.57 -4.01 -40.74
N ALA A 13 -4.81 -4.27 -41.81
CA ALA A 13 -3.40 -4.63 -41.76
C ALA A 13 -2.53 -3.36 -41.65
N LEU A 14 -1.22 -3.57 -41.44
CA LEU A 14 -0.08 -2.62 -41.54
C LEU A 14 0.16 -1.74 -40.29
N LEU A 15 1.36 -1.58 -39.73
CA LEU A 15 2.76 -1.87 -40.13
C LEU A 15 3.60 -2.14 -38.88
N LEU A 16 4.49 -3.15 -38.95
CA LEU A 16 5.61 -3.31 -38.02
C LEU A 16 6.74 -2.35 -38.42
N THR A 17 7.10 -1.40 -37.56
CA THR A 17 8.40 -0.71 -37.65
C THR A 17 9.35 -1.32 -36.62
N GLN A 18 10.27 -2.14 -37.12
CA GLN A 18 11.43 -2.61 -36.38
C GLN A 18 12.40 -1.44 -36.18
N GLN A 19 12.68 -1.06 -34.93
CA GLN A 19 13.84 -0.22 -34.62
C GLN A 19 14.93 -1.11 -34.02
N ALA A 20 15.90 -1.43 -34.88
CA ALA A 20 17.13 -2.10 -34.53
C ALA A 20 18.19 -1.09 -34.09
N CYS A 21 19.02 -1.53 -33.14
CA CYS A 21 20.42 -1.15 -32.93
C CYS A 21 20.75 0.30 -32.53
N SER A 22 21.23 0.46 -31.30
CA SER A 22 22.48 1.17 -31.05
C SER A 22 23.20 0.51 -29.88
N SER A 23 24.11 -0.40 -30.21
CA SER A 23 25.16 -0.91 -29.33
C SER A 23 26.27 0.15 -29.27
N THR A 24 26.40 0.82 -28.12
CA THR A 24 27.57 1.67 -27.85
C THR A 24 28.62 0.83 -27.11
N THR A 25 29.75 0.69 -27.77
CA THR A 25 31.00 0.05 -27.39
C THR A 25 31.50 0.46 -25.99
N PRO A 26 32.03 -0.48 -25.18
CA PRO A 26 32.86 -0.16 -24.03
C PRO A 26 34.30 0.07 -24.52
N ASP A 27 34.80 1.30 -24.39
CA ASP A 27 36.23 1.59 -24.52
C ASP A 27 36.86 1.77 -23.14
N ALA A 28 38.10 1.31 -23.05
CA ALA A 28 38.79 0.86 -21.87
C ALA A 28 39.63 1.94 -21.19
N ALA A 29 40.22 1.50 -20.08
CA ALA A 29 41.44 1.99 -19.43
C ALA A 29 41.30 3.03 -18.29
N ALA A 30 41.58 2.51 -17.09
CA ALA A 30 42.08 3.23 -15.93
C ALA A 30 43.42 3.95 -16.24
N PRO A 31 43.82 4.97 -15.44
CA PRO A 31 44.55 4.66 -14.20
C PRO A 31 44.17 5.52 -12.98
N ALA A 32 44.72 5.07 -11.85
CA ALA A 32 44.59 5.59 -10.50
C ALA A 32 44.92 7.09 -10.33
N SER A 33 44.30 7.71 -9.33
CA SER A 33 44.97 8.71 -8.50
C SER A 33 44.39 8.66 -7.09
N ALA A 34 45.26 8.24 -6.17
CA ALA A 34 45.08 8.35 -4.75
C ALA A 34 45.24 9.81 -4.33
N THR A 35 44.34 10.30 -3.47
CA THR A 35 44.64 11.48 -2.66
C THR A 35 44.20 11.20 -1.23
N ALA A 36 45.20 10.84 -0.42
CA ALA A 36 45.10 10.84 1.02
C ALA A 36 45.04 12.29 1.51
N HIS A 37 44.07 12.63 2.35
CA HIS A 37 44.12 13.80 3.20
C HIS A 37 43.72 13.41 4.62
N ALA A 38 44.74 13.25 5.45
CA ALA A 38 44.68 13.53 6.88
C ALA A 38 45.30 14.93 7.08
N PRO A 39 44.74 15.75 7.97
CA PRO A 39 45.48 15.97 9.21
C PRO A 39 44.59 15.92 10.47
N ALA A 40 45.25 15.51 11.55
CA ALA A 40 44.77 15.55 12.91
C ALA A 40 44.61 16.99 13.41
N ALA A 41 43.62 17.21 14.28
CA ALA A 41 43.66 18.27 15.28
C ALA A 41 43.08 17.74 16.59
N ASP A 42 43.99 17.50 17.54
CA ASP A 42 43.78 17.43 18.97
C ASP A 42 43.16 18.74 19.49
N VAL A 43 42.07 18.65 20.27
CA VAL A 43 41.72 19.67 21.27
C VAL A 43 41.10 19.02 22.51
N THR A 44 41.95 18.76 23.49
CA THR A 44 41.86 19.24 24.89
C THR A 44 40.50 19.26 25.60
N SER A 45 40.33 18.26 26.47
CA SER A 45 39.95 18.34 27.90
C SER A 45 39.44 19.67 28.47
N ALA A 46 38.22 19.67 29.00
CA ALA A 46 37.89 20.38 30.26
C ALA A 46 36.65 19.76 30.93
N ARG A 47 36.86 19.20 32.12
CA ARG A 47 35.84 18.89 33.14
C ARG A 47 35.73 20.09 34.08
N PRO A 48 34.52 20.52 34.45
CA PRO A 48 34.29 20.91 35.84
C PRO A 48 33.05 20.23 36.45
N THR A 49 33.28 19.69 37.64
CA THR A 49 32.33 19.27 38.67
C THR A 49 31.60 20.46 39.31
N THR A 50 30.38 20.21 39.82
CA THR A 50 29.79 20.66 41.13
C THR A 50 28.26 20.43 41.10
N PRO A 51 27.51 20.55 42.20
CA PRO A 51 27.52 19.70 43.39
C PRO A 51 26.12 19.16 43.78
N ASP A 52 26.11 18.19 44.69
CA ASP A 52 24.96 17.61 45.40
C ASP A 52 23.86 18.59 45.82
N LYS A 53 22.60 18.21 45.61
CA LYS A 53 21.45 18.73 46.35
C LYS A 53 20.76 17.57 47.11
N PRO A 54 20.73 17.61 48.46
CA PRO A 54 20.03 16.63 49.28
C PRO A 54 18.50 16.69 49.18
N ALA A 55 17.90 15.54 49.50
CA ALA A 55 16.49 15.23 49.51
C ALA A 55 15.71 15.90 50.65
N GLU A 56 14.42 16.18 50.40
CA GLU A 56 13.37 16.16 51.41
C GLU A 56 12.23 15.23 50.96
N PRO A 57 11.66 14.44 51.87
CA PRO A 57 10.49 13.61 51.63
C PRO A 57 9.23 14.43 51.93
N ASP A 58 8.24 14.41 51.04
CA ASP A 58 6.90 14.81 51.43
C ASP A 58 5.86 13.77 51.02
N THR A 59 5.11 13.39 52.04
CA THR A 59 4.19 12.26 52.06
C THR A 59 2.82 12.82 51.70
N GLY A 60 2.45 12.72 50.43
CA GLY A 60 1.16 13.17 49.91
C GLY A 60 0.29 11.98 49.51
N ASP A 61 -0.35 11.38 50.50
CA ASP A 61 -1.42 10.39 50.36
C ASP A 61 -2.59 10.99 49.54
N SER A 62 -2.87 10.41 48.38
CA SER A 62 -4.08 10.68 47.60
C SER A 62 -4.51 9.39 46.92
N ALA A 63 -5.44 8.72 47.58
CA ALA A 63 -6.09 7.50 47.17
C ALA A 63 -6.61 7.57 45.72
N PRO A 64 -6.48 6.48 44.94
CA PRO A 64 -6.96 6.42 43.56
C PRO A 64 -8.49 6.35 43.53
N SER A 65 -9.12 7.35 42.91
CA SER A 65 -10.54 7.27 42.53
C SER A 65 -10.66 6.31 41.33
N PRO A 66 -11.40 5.18 41.41
CA PRO A 66 -11.56 4.27 40.28
C PRO A 66 -12.51 4.92 39.27
N ARG A 67 -11.96 5.62 38.29
CA ARG A 67 -12.72 5.97 37.08
C ARG A 67 -12.92 4.69 36.27
N ALA A 68 -14.15 4.19 36.32
CA ALA A 68 -14.60 3.12 35.44
C ALA A 68 -14.21 3.46 33.98
N PRO A 69 -13.69 2.50 33.20
CA PRO A 69 -13.57 2.71 31.77
C PRO A 69 -15.00 2.81 31.22
N SER A 70 -15.41 4.03 30.88
CA SER A 70 -16.52 4.22 29.95
C SER A 70 -16.09 3.63 28.62
N ALA A 71 -16.31 2.34 28.45
CA ALA A 71 -16.26 1.65 27.18
C ALA A 71 -17.36 2.27 26.32
N THR A 72 -16.99 3.27 25.53
CA THR A 72 -17.80 3.68 24.38
C THR A 72 -17.95 2.43 23.52
N PRO A 73 -19.17 1.97 23.22
CA PRO A 73 -19.35 0.85 22.32
C PRO A 73 -18.75 1.28 20.99
N VAL A 74 -17.69 0.59 20.57
CA VAL A 74 -17.19 0.67 19.20
C VAL A 74 -18.35 0.20 18.35
N ARG A 75 -19.09 1.15 17.78
CA ARG A 75 -20.08 0.90 16.74
C ARG A 75 -19.32 0.19 15.63
N SER A 76 -19.44 -1.14 15.63
CA SER A 76 -19.15 -1.94 14.45
C SER A 76 -19.98 -1.31 13.34
N ALA A 77 -19.31 -0.67 12.39
CA ALA A 77 -19.95 0.01 11.29
C ALA A 77 -20.69 -1.07 10.50
N THR A 78 -21.99 -1.20 10.74
CA THR A 78 -22.90 -1.94 9.87
C THR A 78 -22.92 -1.16 8.56
N GLY A 79 -22.00 -1.50 7.66
CA GLY A 79 -21.93 -0.92 6.33
C GLY A 79 -23.27 -1.12 5.64
N SER A 80 -23.85 -0.03 5.13
CA SER A 80 -24.98 -0.12 4.22
C SER A 80 -24.62 -1.06 3.06
N SER A 81 -25.57 -1.76 2.47
CA SER A 81 -25.39 -2.82 1.47
C SER A 81 -24.70 -2.40 0.14
N GLY A 82 -24.12 -1.19 0.08
CA GLY A 82 -23.25 -0.68 -0.97
C GLY A 82 -21.92 -0.11 -0.48
N ASP A 83 -21.52 -0.35 0.78
CA ASP A 83 -20.23 0.11 1.29
C ASP A 83 -19.10 -0.82 0.81
N VAL A 84 -18.24 -0.29 -0.07
CA VAL A 84 -17.08 -1.00 -0.62
C VAL A 84 -16.06 -1.42 0.44
N LEU A 85 -16.07 -0.78 1.62
CA LEU A 85 -15.19 -1.14 2.74
C LEU A 85 -15.78 -2.23 3.65
N GLY A 86 -17.04 -2.64 3.42
CA GLY A 86 -17.75 -3.57 4.28
C GLY A 86 -17.50 -5.05 4.00
N GLY A 87 -16.55 -5.40 3.12
CA GLY A 87 -16.22 -6.80 2.79
C GLY A 87 -17.26 -7.56 1.96
N THR A 88 -18.34 -6.91 1.54
CA THR A 88 -19.42 -7.53 0.75
C THR A 88 -19.32 -7.24 -0.74
N ARG A 89 -18.42 -6.34 -1.13
CA ARG A 89 -18.20 -5.90 -2.51
C ARG A 89 -16.80 -6.30 -2.97
N GLN A 90 -16.68 -6.66 -4.24
CA GLN A 90 -15.39 -6.78 -4.91
C GLN A 90 -15.10 -5.49 -5.67
N VAL A 91 -13.85 -5.04 -5.67
CA VAL A 91 -13.44 -3.76 -6.22
C VAL A 91 -12.19 -3.90 -7.08
N VAL A 92 -12.07 -3.02 -8.07
CA VAL A 92 -10.77 -2.69 -8.67
C VAL A 92 -10.17 -1.52 -7.90
N ILE A 93 -8.89 -1.62 -7.53
CA ILE A 93 -8.16 -0.55 -6.85
C ILE A 93 -7.42 0.28 -7.91
N ARG A 94 -7.73 1.57 -8.00
CA ARG A 94 -7.14 2.52 -8.96
C ARG A 94 -6.23 3.52 -8.24
N PRO A 95 -4.91 3.48 -8.47
CA PRO A 95 -4.02 4.54 -8.01
C PRO A 95 -4.28 5.85 -8.75
N LEU A 96 -4.09 6.97 -8.05
CA LEU A 96 -4.18 8.34 -8.57
C LEU A 96 -2.84 9.04 -8.34
N PRO A 97 -2.41 9.94 -9.25
CA PRO A 97 -3.19 10.51 -10.35
C PRO A 97 -3.22 9.68 -11.65
N SER A 98 -2.62 8.48 -11.70
CA SER A 98 -2.52 7.66 -12.91
C SER A 98 -3.88 7.33 -13.54
N SER A 99 -4.17 7.92 -14.69
CA SER A 99 -5.41 7.69 -15.42
C SER A 99 -5.32 6.39 -16.22
N GLY A 100 -5.93 5.32 -15.71
CA GLY A 100 -6.07 4.05 -16.45
C GLY A 100 -5.31 2.88 -15.84
N SER A 101 -4.41 3.16 -14.88
CA SER A 101 -3.72 2.11 -14.14
C SER A 101 -4.61 1.52 -13.04
N VAL A 102 -4.47 0.22 -12.84
CA VAL A 102 -5.19 -0.59 -11.85
C VAL A 102 -4.20 -1.51 -11.12
N VAL A 103 -4.46 -1.82 -9.85
CA VAL A 103 -3.62 -2.75 -9.11
C VAL A 103 -3.82 -4.17 -9.63
N ALA A 104 -2.72 -4.88 -9.84
CA ALA A 104 -2.68 -6.27 -10.30
C ALA A 104 -1.71 -7.10 -9.44
N VAL A 105 -1.80 -8.42 -9.57
CA VAL A 105 -0.87 -9.38 -8.98
C VAL A 105 -0.07 -10.01 -10.11
N ASP A 106 1.25 -9.91 -10.10
CA ASP A 106 2.10 -10.50 -11.12
C ASP A 106 2.32 -12.02 -10.91
N GLY A 107 3.01 -12.66 -11.85
CA GLY A 107 3.30 -14.10 -11.81
C GLY A 107 4.15 -14.54 -10.60
N ASN A 108 4.84 -13.61 -9.94
CA ASN A 108 5.63 -13.86 -8.73
C ASN A 108 4.85 -13.54 -7.44
N GLY A 109 3.55 -13.24 -7.57
CA GLY A 109 2.69 -12.86 -6.45
C GLY A 109 2.99 -11.48 -5.89
N ARG A 110 3.75 -10.64 -6.59
CA ARG A 110 3.99 -9.25 -6.19
C ARG A 110 2.88 -8.37 -6.72
N LEU A 111 2.47 -7.38 -5.93
CA LEU A 111 1.48 -6.42 -6.36
C LEU A 111 2.13 -5.30 -7.15
N THR A 112 1.51 -4.98 -8.28
CA THR A 112 1.99 -3.98 -9.22
C THR A 112 0.81 -3.18 -9.77
N THR A 113 1.08 -2.26 -10.68
CA THR A 113 0.07 -1.57 -11.47
C THR A 113 0.17 -2.00 -12.92
N THR A 114 -0.97 -2.23 -13.57
CA THR A 114 -1.06 -2.43 -15.02
C THR A 114 -2.08 -1.45 -15.59
N ASP A 115 -1.96 -1.15 -16.88
CA ASP A 115 -2.96 -0.34 -17.57
C ASP A 115 -4.10 -1.22 -18.13
N GLY A 116 -5.28 -0.63 -18.26
CA GLY A 116 -6.46 -1.28 -18.86
C GLY A 116 -7.17 -2.25 -17.92
N ASP A 117 -7.76 -3.30 -18.49
CA ASP A 117 -8.68 -4.21 -17.78
C ASP A 117 -7.99 -5.40 -17.10
N GLY A 118 -6.65 -5.45 -17.12
CA GLY A 118 -5.85 -6.54 -16.52
C GLY A 118 -5.73 -6.50 -14.99
N GLY A 119 -6.52 -5.65 -14.33
CA GLY A 119 -6.49 -5.48 -12.88
C GLY A 119 -6.97 -6.69 -12.11
N ALA A 120 -6.45 -6.87 -10.90
CA ALA A 120 -7.01 -7.83 -9.96
C ALA A 120 -8.25 -7.24 -9.28
N LEU A 121 -9.20 -8.11 -8.96
CA LEU A 121 -10.33 -7.78 -8.11
C LEU A 121 -9.96 -8.04 -6.65
N PHE A 122 -10.43 -7.17 -5.76
CA PHE A 122 -10.14 -7.24 -4.34
C PHE A 122 -11.40 -7.12 -3.48
N VAL A 123 -11.37 -7.68 -2.27
CA VAL A 123 -12.41 -7.52 -1.26
C VAL A 123 -11.77 -6.90 -0.02
N LEU A 124 -12.31 -5.76 0.42
CA LEU A 124 -11.81 -5.01 1.58
C LEU A 124 -12.58 -5.49 2.82
N THR A 125 -12.02 -6.45 3.55
CA THR A 125 -12.70 -7.10 4.68
C THR A 125 -12.32 -6.41 5.98
N PRO A 126 -13.26 -5.82 6.72
CA PRO A 126 -12.94 -5.18 7.99
C PRO A 126 -12.46 -6.20 9.03
N THR A 127 -11.45 -5.85 9.81
CA THR A 127 -10.84 -6.70 10.85
C THR A 127 -10.25 -5.82 11.93
N GLY A 128 -10.85 -5.82 13.14
CA GLY A 128 -10.31 -5.07 14.29
C GLY A 128 -10.16 -3.57 14.08
N GLY A 129 -11.00 -2.93 13.26
CA GLY A 129 -10.90 -1.51 12.90
C GLY A 129 -9.91 -1.20 11.76
N GLN A 130 -9.21 -2.21 11.26
CA GLN A 130 -8.42 -2.18 10.04
C GLN A 130 -9.10 -3.05 8.96
N HIS A 131 -8.39 -3.34 7.86
CA HIS A 131 -8.90 -4.17 6.78
C HIS A 131 -7.86 -5.17 6.31
N LEU A 132 -8.29 -6.41 6.05
CA LEU A 132 -7.61 -7.32 5.14
C LEU A 132 -8.00 -6.96 3.70
N ILE A 133 -7.02 -6.83 2.82
CA ILE A 133 -7.26 -6.61 1.39
C ILE A 133 -7.04 -7.94 0.66
N ARG A 134 -8.13 -8.65 0.37
CA ARG A 134 -8.14 -10.02 -0.18
C ARG A 134 -8.28 -9.98 -1.70
N THR A 135 -7.63 -10.88 -2.45
CA THR A 135 -7.95 -11.10 -3.86
C THR A 135 -9.35 -11.71 -3.97
N ALA A 136 -10.20 -11.19 -4.85
CA ALA A 136 -11.58 -11.68 -5.01
C ALA A 136 -11.65 -13.06 -5.69
N THR A 137 -10.56 -13.50 -6.31
CA THR A 137 -10.41 -14.86 -6.82
C THR A 137 -9.51 -15.68 -5.91
N ALA A 138 -9.91 -16.93 -5.72
CA ALA A 138 -9.09 -17.95 -5.09
C ALA A 138 -7.95 -18.37 -6.02
N ARG A 139 -6.77 -18.67 -5.45
CA ARG A 139 -5.71 -19.37 -6.17
C ARG A 139 -6.07 -20.85 -6.38
N ALA A 140 -5.29 -21.56 -7.18
CA ALA A 140 -5.32 -23.02 -7.19
C ALA A 140 -5.13 -23.53 -5.74
N GLY A 141 -6.17 -24.16 -5.18
CA GLY A 141 -6.26 -24.45 -3.75
C GLY A 141 -7.48 -23.84 -3.03
N GLY A 142 -8.24 -22.96 -3.68
CA GLY A 142 -9.55 -22.50 -3.20
C GLY A 142 -9.52 -21.29 -2.26
N GLU A 143 -8.34 -20.82 -1.86
CA GLU A 143 -8.21 -19.70 -0.92
C GLU A 143 -7.84 -18.37 -1.62
N ALA A 144 -8.47 -17.29 -1.16
CA ALA A 144 -8.07 -15.93 -1.48
C ALA A 144 -6.73 -15.59 -0.84
N SER A 145 -5.96 -14.72 -1.49
CA SER A 145 -4.70 -14.22 -0.96
C SER A 145 -4.87 -12.81 -0.41
N CYS A 146 -4.15 -12.47 0.65
CA CYS A 146 -4.16 -11.14 1.24
C CYS A 146 -2.95 -10.33 0.79
N MET A 147 -3.14 -9.03 0.62
CA MET A 147 -2.02 -8.10 0.53
C MET A 147 -1.18 -8.19 1.81
N LYS A 148 0.14 -8.25 1.66
CA LYS A 148 1.10 -8.27 2.75
C LYS A 148 2.26 -7.32 2.47
N LEU A 149 2.52 -6.47 3.43
CA LEU A 149 3.72 -5.65 3.50
C LEU A 149 4.94 -6.56 3.74
N THR A 150 5.91 -6.52 2.83
CA THR A 150 7.09 -7.38 2.84
C THR A 150 8.36 -6.53 2.88
N PRO A 151 9.25 -6.72 3.88
CA PRO A 151 10.56 -6.07 3.91
C PRO A 151 11.37 -6.34 2.63
N ASN A 152 12.15 -5.37 2.19
CA ASN A 152 12.92 -5.45 0.94
C ASN A 152 14.38 -4.98 1.12
N GLY A 153 15.01 -5.42 2.20
CA GLY A 153 16.34 -4.95 2.60
C GLY A 153 16.34 -3.44 2.82
N SER A 154 17.28 -2.73 2.17
CA SER A 154 17.38 -1.27 2.23
C SER A 154 16.49 -0.52 1.23
N ASN A 155 15.67 -1.23 0.44
CA ASN A 155 14.74 -0.64 -0.51
C ASN A 155 13.36 -0.41 0.12
N PRO A 156 12.47 0.39 -0.51
CA PRO A 156 11.10 0.53 -0.06
C PRO A 156 10.39 -0.81 0.10
N LEU A 157 9.47 -0.88 1.08
CA LEU A 157 8.71 -2.09 1.35
C LEU A 157 7.87 -2.45 0.13
N THR A 158 7.77 -3.75 -0.13
CA THR A 158 7.00 -4.26 -1.27
C THR A 158 5.68 -4.82 -0.79
N ILE A 159 4.68 -4.83 -1.67
CA ILE A 159 3.39 -5.45 -1.40
C ILE A 159 3.33 -6.78 -2.16
N ARG A 160 3.04 -7.87 -1.45
CA ARG A 160 2.91 -9.21 -2.04
C ARG A 160 1.60 -9.85 -1.64
N ALA A 161 1.11 -10.77 -2.46
CA ALA A 161 -0.07 -11.57 -2.18
C ALA A 161 0.36 -12.85 -1.45
N ALA A 162 0.00 -12.93 -0.16
CA ALA A 162 0.31 -14.05 0.73
C ALA A 162 -0.98 -14.77 1.18
N ALA A 163 -0.85 -15.89 1.89
CA ALA A 163 -1.99 -16.50 2.59
C ALA A 163 -2.55 -15.49 3.62
N CYS A 164 -3.87 -15.46 3.74
CA CYS A 164 -4.54 -14.53 4.64
C CYS A 164 -4.32 -14.91 6.11
N ASP A 165 -3.80 -13.97 6.89
CA ASP A 165 -3.63 -14.11 8.34
C ASP A 165 -4.05 -12.79 9.02
N ALA A 166 -5.17 -12.83 9.75
CA ALA A 166 -5.69 -11.67 10.48
C ALA A 166 -4.84 -11.28 11.69
N GLY A 167 -3.95 -12.17 12.17
CA GLY A 167 -2.98 -11.89 13.23
C GLY A 167 -1.70 -11.23 12.73
N ASP A 168 -1.45 -11.25 11.41
CA ASP A 168 -0.27 -10.64 10.80
C ASP A 168 -0.48 -9.15 10.58
N SER A 169 0.20 -8.32 11.37
CA SER A 169 0.11 -6.86 11.28
C SER A 169 0.52 -6.31 9.90
N GLY A 170 1.37 -7.03 9.16
CA GLY A 170 1.74 -6.68 7.78
C GLY A 170 0.61 -6.88 6.77
N GLN A 171 -0.49 -7.54 7.16
CA GLN A 171 -1.68 -7.73 6.33
C GLN A 171 -2.85 -6.82 6.73
N LEU A 172 -2.73 -6.12 7.86
CA LEU A 172 -3.76 -5.22 8.36
C LEU A 172 -3.53 -3.80 7.86
N PHE A 173 -4.46 -3.30 7.04
CA PHE A 173 -4.37 -1.97 6.44
C PHE A 173 -5.39 -0.99 7.02
N SER A 174 -4.92 0.21 7.33
CA SER A 174 -5.77 1.37 7.57
C SER A 174 -6.18 1.97 6.22
N ILE A 175 -7.48 2.10 5.98
CA ILE A 175 -8.02 2.74 4.78
C ILE A 175 -8.75 4.01 5.21
N ARG A 176 -8.20 5.17 4.87
CA ARG A 176 -8.73 6.47 5.31
C ARG A 176 -9.23 7.29 4.14
N LYS A 177 -10.51 7.67 4.20
CA LYS A 177 -11.15 8.51 3.19
C LYS A 177 -10.53 9.90 3.17
N GLN A 178 -10.20 10.36 1.96
CA GLN A 178 -9.69 11.69 1.71
C GLN A 178 -10.81 12.65 1.30
N ARG A 179 -10.54 13.95 1.38
CA ARG A 179 -11.49 14.98 0.92
C ARG A 179 -11.57 15.04 -0.60
N ALA A 180 -10.46 14.75 -1.28
CA ALA A 180 -10.38 14.72 -2.73
C ALA A 180 -11.30 13.64 -3.34
N LYS A 181 -11.71 13.88 -4.57
CA LYS A 181 -12.49 12.96 -5.39
C LYS A 181 -11.73 12.68 -6.67
N ASP A 182 -11.95 11.51 -7.26
CA ASP A 182 -11.44 11.24 -8.59
C ASP A 182 -12.30 11.92 -9.67
N ALA A 183 -11.87 11.82 -10.93
CA ALA A 183 -12.58 12.43 -12.07
C ALA A 183 -14.02 11.93 -12.26
N ALA A 184 -14.36 10.77 -11.68
CA ALA A 184 -15.72 10.20 -11.71
C ALA A 184 -16.52 10.55 -10.43
N GLY A 185 -16.03 11.44 -9.57
CA GLY A 185 -16.67 11.84 -8.32
C GLY A 185 -16.56 10.82 -7.19
N ARG A 186 -15.79 9.74 -7.36
CA ARG A 186 -15.62 8.71 -6.33
C ARG A 186 -14.69 9.19 -5.23
N SER A 187 -14.96 8.74 -4.01
CA SER A 187 -14.08 9.01 -2.87
C SER A 187 -12.68 8.45 -3.14
N THR A 188 -11.66 9.20 -2.75
CA THR A 188 -10.28 8.69 -2.75
C THR A 188 -9.86 8.35 -1.32
N TYR A 189 -8.87 7.50 -1.20
CA TYR A 189 -8.42 6.92 0.06
C TYR A 189 -6.90 6.89 0.13
N THR A 190 -6.37 7.03 1.33
CA THR A 190 -5.02 6.55 1.64
C THR A 190 -5.11 5.14 2.20
N ILE A 191 -4.10 4.34 1.88
CA ILE A 191 -3.95 2.98 2.40
C ILE A 191 -2.59 2.90 3.07
N SER A 192 -2.55 2.48 4.33
CA SER A 192 -1.31 2.36 5.11
C SER A 192 -1.30 1.13 6.01
N SER A 193 -0.11 0.64 6.34
CA SER A 193 0.12 -0.40 7.34
C SER A 193 1.44 -0.14 8.04
N GLY A 194 1.48 -0.33 9.36
CA GLY A 194 2.71 -0.13 10.15
C GLY A 194 3.35 1.26 10.04
N GLY A 195 2.57 2.31 9.73
CA GLY A 195 3.10 3.67 9.50
C GLY A 195 3.58 3.95 8.08
N ALA A 196 3.71 2.94 7.23
CA ALA A 196 4.04 3.07 5.82
C ALA A 196 2.78 3.23 4.96
N TYR A 197 2.81 4.15 4.00
CA TYR A 197 1.70 4.43 3.07
C TYR A 197 1.97 3.80 1.71
N LEU A 198 0.94 3.21 1.11
CA LEU A 198 1.05 2.66 -0.24
C LEU A 198 1.29 3.78 -1.26
N GLN A 199 2.30 3.59 -2.10
CA GLN A 199 2.68 4.49 -3.19
C GLN A 199 2.86 3.69 -4.49
N VAL A 200 2.70 4.37 -5.62
CA VAL A 200 3.16 3.85 -6.92
C VAL A 200 4.54 4.42 -7.24
N SER A 201 5.48 3.53 -7.53
CA SER A 201 6.83 3.83 -8.00
C SER A 201 6.99 3.36 -9.44
N ALA A 202 7.66 4.15 -10.28
CA ALA A 202 7.92 3.78 -11.67
C ALA A 202 8.84 2.53 -11.77
N GLN A 203 9.78 2.39 -10.85
CA GLN A 203 10.77 1.30 -10.83
C GLN A 203 10.23 0.05 -10.15
N ASN A 204 9.41 0.24 -9.12
CA ASN A 204 9.00 -0.83 -8.22
C ASN A 204 7.48 -1.07 -8.24
N GLY A 205 6.70 -0.51 -9.15
CA GLY A 205 5.24 -0.69 -9.15
C GLY A 205 4.61 -0.27 -7.81
N LEU A 206 3.82 -1.15 -7.17
CA LEU A 206 3.21 -0.85 -5.88
C LEU A 206 4.19 -1.12 -4.71
N ILE A 207 4.46 -0.09 -3.93
CA ILE A 207 5.35 -0.13 -2.75
C ILE A 207 4.65 0.49 -1.54
N ALA A 208 5.27 0.41 -0.38
CA ALA A 208 4.91 1.24 0.76
C ALA A 208 6.14 1.96 1.33
N GLU A 209 5.92 3.22 1.72
CA GLU A 209 6.96 4.11 2.20
C GLU A 209 6.53 4.77 3.50
N GLU A 210 7.45 4.87 4.45
CA GLU A 210 7.30 5.74 5.61
C GLU A 210 7.51 7.18 5.17
N LEU A 211 6.49 8.01 5.32
CA LEU A 211 6.51 9.37 4.77
C LEU A 211 7.02 10.42 5.78
N GLY A 212 7.14 10.07 7.06
CA GLY A 212 7.39 11.04 8.13
C GLY A 212 6.36 12.18 8.09
N ASP A 213 6.84 13.42 7.97
CA ASP A 213 6.00 14.62 7.82
C ASP A 213 5.61 14.92 6.36
N GLY A 214 6.07 14.10 5.41
CA GLY A 214 5.74 14.22 3.99
C GLY A 214 4.29 13.85 3.67
N SER A 215 3.76 14.42 2.59
CA SER A 215 2.43 14.07 2.09
C SER A 215 2.48 12.81 1.22
N THR A 216 1.36 12.05 1.22
CA THR A 216 1.19 10.93 0.30
C THR A 216 1.16 11.42 -1.14
N ARG A 217 1.91 10.76 -2.02
CA ARG A 217 1.94 11.08 -3.46
C ARG A 217 0.83 10.34 -4.21
N THR A 218 0.45 9.17 -3.71
CA THR A 218 -0.61 8.34 -4.24
C THR A 218 -1.82 8.34 -3.33
N THR A 219 -3.00 8.42 -3.94
CA THR A 219 -4.28 8.04 -3.33
C THR A 219 -4.95 7.00 -4.19
N PHE A 220 -5.96 6.32 -3.66
CA PHE A 220 -6.63 5.22 -4.35
C PHE A 220 -8.12 5.49 -4.44
N SER A 221 -8.73 5.20 -5.58
CA SER A 221 -10.19 5.05 -5.67
C SER A 221 -10.56 3.58 -5.86
N PHE A 222 -11.72 3.22 -5.33
CA PHE A 222 -12.27 1.86 -5.44
C PHE A 222 -13.40 1.87 -6.46
N VAL A 223 -13.27 1.03 -7.49
CA VAL A 223 -14.32 0.81 -8.49
C VAL A 223 -15.10 -0.42 -8.08
N ASP A 224 -16.34 -0.23 -7.64
CA ASP A 224 -17.23 -1.35 -7.28
C ASP A 224 -17.50 -2.22 -8.52
N ASN A 225 -17.22 -3.51 -8.38
CA ASN A 225 -17.41 -4.53 -9.42
C ASN A 225 -18.39 -5.61 -8.98
N GLY A 226 -19.33 -5.27 -8.10
CA GLY A 226 -20.43 -6.14 -7.71
C GLY A 226 -20.21 -6.84 -6.36
N LYS A 227 -21.07 -7.83 -6.12
CA LYS A 227 -21.04 -8.64 -4.89
C LYS A 227 -19.75 -9.47 -4.85
N ALA A 228 -19.10 -9.52 -3.70
CA ALA A 228 -18.00 -10.44 -3.45
C ALA A 228 -18.48 -11.90 -3.51
N THR A 229 -17.70 -12.76 -4.16
CA THR A 229 -17.96 -14.21 -4.26
C THR A 229 -17.15 -15.03 -3.25
N LEU A 230 -16.22 -14.39 -2.53
CA LEU A 230 -15.45 -15.05 -1.48
C LEU A 230 -16.33 -15.45 -0.29
N PRO A 231 -16.05 -16.59 0.37
CA PRO A 231 -16.59 -16.88 1.68
C PRO A 231 -16.23 -15.77 2.68
N GLN A 232 -17.20 -15.42 3.52
CA GLN A 232 -16.95 -14.59 4.69
C GLN A 232 -16.07 -15.40 5.66
N LEU A 233 -15.03 -14.77 6.21
CA LEU A 233 -14.22 -15.41 7.25
C LEU A 233 -14.98 -15.27 8.57
N GLY A 234 -15.59 -16.35 9.06
CA GLY A 234 -16.24 -16.37 10.38
C GLY A 234 -17.67 -16.93 10.48
N ASP A 235 -18.09 -17.81 9.57
CA ASP A 235 -19.24 -18.71 9.82
C ASP A 235 -18.76 -20.06 10.38
#